data_AF-A0A699TRR7-F1
#
_entry.id   AF-A0A699TRR7-F1
#
_cell.length_a   1.000
_cell.length_b   1.000
_cell.length_c   1.000
_cell.angle_alpha   90.00
_cell.angle_beta   90.00
_cell.angle_gamma   90.00
#
_symmetry.space_group_name_H-M   'P 1'
#
loop_
_entity.id
_entity.type
_entity.pdbx_description
1 polymer ?
#
loop_
_entity_poly.entity_id
_entity_poly.type
_entity_poly.pdbx_seq_one_letter_code
_entity_poly.pdbx_strand_id
1 'polypeptide(L)'
;MVRAGQNANQIRCYNCRGFGYYARNCTVRPRRRDVAYLQTQLLIAQKEEAGIQLQAEEYDLTVAAADLDEIEEVNANCILMANLQQASSSDTQTDSAPIYDSDRSAE
;
A
#
# COMPACT_ATOMS: atom_id res chain seq x y z
N MET A 1 38.64 43.42 -13.51
CA MET A 1 37.89 42.18 -13.83
C MET A 1 37.96 41.26 -12.63
N VAL A 2 36.82 41.01 -11.99
CA VAL A 2 36.68 40.22 -10.76
C VAL A 2 37.07 38.77 -11.05
N ARG A 3 38.08 38.24 -10.35
CA ARG A 3 38.33 36.79 -10.28
C ARG A 3 37.27 36.20 -9.36
N ALA A 4 36.16 35.76 -9.93
CA ALA A 4 35.14 35.01 -9.23
C ALA A 4 35.60 33.57 -9.05
N GLY A 5 35.52 33.07 -7.82
CA GLY A 5 35.98 31.76 -7.41
C GLY A 5 35.38 30.63 -8.24
N GLN A 6 36.24 29.74 -8.71
CA GLN A 6 35.85 28.42 -9.18
C GLN A 6 36.53 27.42 -8.24
N ASN A 7 35.74 26.81 -7.37
CA ASN A 7 36.16 25.68 -6.56
C ASN A 7 36.64 24.58 -7.51
N ALA A 8 37.96 24.45 -7.67
CA ALA A 8 38.61 23.55 -8.61
C ALA A 8 38.44 22.06 -8.27
N ASN A 9 37.55 21.73 -7.34
CA ASN A 9 37.36 20.38 -6.83
C ASN A 9 35.92 19.95 -7.11
N GLN A 10 35.79 18.85 -7.88
CA GLN A 10 34.60 18.00 -8.03
C GLN A 10 33.79 18.05 -9.34
N ILE A 11 34.36 18.44 -10.49
CA ILE A 11 33.74 18.07 -11.77
C ILE A 11 34.04 16.58 -12.04
N ARG A 12 33.02 15.72 -11.89
CA ARG A 12 33.08 14.29 -12.18
C ARG A 12 32.83 14.07 -13.67
N CYS A 13 33.79 13.45 -14.36
CA CYS A 13 33.64 13.03 -15.74
C CYS A 13 32.71 11.80 -15.81
N TYR A 14 31.48 11.94 -16.29
CA TYR A 14 30.55 10.81 -16.39
C TYR A 14 31.03 9.69 -17.33
N ASN A 15 31.82 10.02 -18.35
CA ASN A 15 32.35 9.05 -19.32
C ASN A 15 33.49 8.17 -18.76
N CYS A 16 34.25 8.68 -17.80
CA CYS A 16 35.49 8.06 -17.32
C CYS A 16 35.56 7.89 -15.80
N ARG A 17 34.58 8.41 -15.06
CA ARG A 17 34.49 8.49 -13.59
C ARG A 17 35.69 9.16 -12.89
N GLY A 18 36.57 9.82 -13.64
CA GLY A 18 37.68 10.61 -13.12
C GLY A 18 37.20 11.93 -12.52
N PHE A 19 37.95 12.44 -11.54
CA PHE A 19 37.77 13.77 -10.96
C PHE A 19 38.74 14.76 -11.61
N GLY A 20 38.31 16.02 -11.77
CA GLY A 20 39.24 17.12 -12.08
C GLY A 20 39.33 17.55 -13.55
N TYR A 21 38.52 17.00 -14.46
CA TYR A 21 38.47 17.44 -15.86
C TYR A 21 37.02 17.65 -16.32
N TYR A 22 36.78 18.71 -17.09
CA TYR A 22 35.57 18.81 -17.89
C TYR A 22 35.47 17.60 -18.82
N ALA A 23 34.26 17.06 -19.03
CA ALA A 23 34.06 15.89 -19.88
C ALA A 23 34.68 16.06 -21.29
N ARG A 24 34.68 17.29 -21.83
CA ARG A 24 35.33 17.66 -23.11
C ARG A 24 36.86 17.54 -23.12
N ASN A 25 37.49 17.60 -21.95
CA ASN A 25 38.94 17.51 -21.76
C ASN A 25 39.37 16.10 -21.30
N CYS A 26 38.45 15.12 -21.28
CA CYS A 26 38.75 13.76 -20.88
C CYS A 26 39.62 13.07 -21.92
N THR A 27 40.88 12.82 -21.57
CA THR A 27 41.83 12.04 -22.39
C THR A 27 41.70 10.54 -22.18
N VAL A 28 41.05 10.11 -21.09
CA VAL A 28 40.73 8.71 -20.84
C VAL A 28 39.72 8.22 -21.88
N ARG A 29 40.01 7.09 -22.51
CA ARG A 29 39.13 6.47 -23.51
C ARG A 29 37.73 6.32 -22.91
N PRO A 30 36.67 6.90 -23.52
CA PRO A 30 35.31 6.70 -23.06
C PRO A 30 35.00 5.21 -22.96
N ARG A 31 34.23 4.79 -21.95
CA ARG A 31 33.79 3.40 -21.85
C ARG A 31 33.14 3.00 -23.17
N ARG A 32 33.76 2.05 -23.87
CA ARG A 32 33.12 1.38 -25.00
C ARG A 32 31.98 0.57 -24.42
N ARG A 33 30.76 0.88 -24.85
CA ARG A 33 29.58 0.07 -24.57
C ARG A 33 29.58 -1.04 -25.60
N ASP A 34 30.27 -2.12 -25.28
CA ASP A 34 30.20 -3.33 -26.10
C ASP A 34 28.83 -4.01 -25.95
N VAL A 35 28.60 -5.03 -26.76
CA VAL A 35 27.33 -5.77 -26.77
C VAL A 35 27.06 -6.39 -25.41
N ALA A 36 28.08 -6.95 -24.75
CA ALA A 36 27.96 -7.55 -23.43
C ALA A 36 27.52 -6.55 -22.35
N TYR A 37 28.08 -5.34 -22.37
CA TYR A 37 27.69 -4.25 -21.48
C TYR A 37 26.25 -3.82 -21.72
N LEU A 38 25.84 -3.64 -22.98
CA LEU A 38 24.47 -3.25 -23.32
C LEU A 38 23.46 -4.33 -22.92
N GLN A 39 23.79 -5.59 -23.16
CA GLN A 39 22.94 -6.72 -22.79
C GLN A 39 22.77 -6.82 -21.27
N THR A 40 23.85 -6.61 -20.51
CA THR A 40 23.80 -6.58 -19.04
C THR A 40 22.93 -5.44 -18.53
N GLN A 41 23.06 -4.24 -19.11
CA GLN A 41 22.24 -3.09 -18.71
C GLN A 41 20.75 -3.30 -19.01
N LEU A 42 20.43 -3.94 -20.15
CA LEU A 42 19.06 -4.26 -20.50
C LEU A 42 18.45 -5.28 -19.53
N LEU A 43 19.22 -6.31 -19.16
CA LEU A 43 18.77 -7.30 -18.18
C LEU A 43 18.54 -6.68 -16.79
N ILE A 44 19.38 -5.74 -16.37
CA ILE A 44 19.19 -5.00 -15.12
C ILE A 44 17.91 -4.18 -15.18
N ALA A 45 17.72 -3.40 -16.25
CA ALA A 45 16.53 -2.56 -16.43
C ALA A 45 15.24 -3.41 -16.42
N GLN A 46 15.22 -4.56 -17.09
CA GLN A 46 14.06 -5.47 -17.09
C GLN A 46 13.74 -6.01 -15.69
N LYS A 47 14.77 -6.33 -14.90
CA LYS A 47 14.57 -6.79 -13.52
C LYS A 47 14.06 -5.69 -12.61
N GLU A 48 14.59 -4.48 -12.75
CA GLU A 48 14.11 -3.30 -12.02
C GLU A 48 12.66 -2.99 -12.39
N GLU A 49 12.31 -3.02 -13.67
CA GLU A 49 10.94 -2.79 -14.14
C GLU A 49 9.95 -3.85 -13.61
N ALA A 50 10.32 -5.13 -13.65
CA ALA A 50 9.52 -6.19 -13.05
C ALA A 50 9.37 -6.02 -11.52
N GLY A 51 10.44 -5.60 -10.84
CA GLY A 51 10.40 -5.30 -9.41
C GLY A 51 9.44 -4.16 -9.07
N ILE A 52 9.42 -3.09 -9.86
CA ILE A 52 8.50 -1.96 -9.69
C ILE A 52 7.04 -2.41 -9.91
N GLN A 53 6.78 -3.24 -10.92
CA GLN A 53 5.44 -3.77 -11.19
C GLN A 53 4.93 -4.62 -10.01
N LEU A 54 5.76 -5.54 -9.51
CA LEU A 54 5.40 -6.38 -8.37
C LEU A 54 5.12 -5.55 -7.11
N GLN A 55 5.93 -4.52 -6.86
CA GLN A 55 5.73 -3.66 -5.71
C GLN A 55 4.43 -2.84 -5.79
N ALA A 56 4.02 -2.42 -7.00
CA ALA A 56 2.74 -1.77 -7.21
C ALA A 56 1.56 -2.71 -6.94
N GLU A 57 1.62 -3.95 -7.45
CA GLU A 57 0.61 -4.97 -7.20
C GLU A 57 0.51 -5.34 -5.70
N GLU A 58 1.65 -5.47 -5.02
CA GLU A 58 1.69 -5.70 -3.57
C GLU A 58 1.00 -4.56 -2.82
N TYR A 59 1.28 -3.30 -3.18
CA TYR A 59 0.64 -2.15 -2.56
C TYR A 59 -0.88 -2.18 -2.77
N ASP A 60 -1.36 -2.40 -3.99
CA ASP A 60 -2.79 -2.47 -4.29
C ASP A 60 -3.48 -3.60 -3.51
N LEU A 61 -2.84 -4.77 -3.38
CA LEU A 61 -3.35 -5.88 -2.57
C LEU A 61 -3.40 -5.52 -1.07
N THR A 62 -2.39 -4.83 -0.54
CA THR A 62 -2.39 -4.41 0.87
C THR A 62 -3.48 -3.38 1.17
N VAL A 63 -3.76 -2.48 0.22
CA VAL A 63 -4.87 -1.52 0.34
C VAL A 63 -6.21 -2.26 0.33
N ALA A 64 -6.42 -3.18 -0.62
CA ALA A 64 -7.65 -3.96 -0.68
C ALA A 64 -7.88 -4.84 0.55
N ALA A 65 -6.81 -5.37 1.15
CA ALA A 65 -6.89 -6.11 2.40
C ALA A 65 -7.35 -5.25 3.58
N ALA A 66 -6.86 -4.00 3.68
CA ALA A 66 -7.30 -3.07 4.72
C ALA A 66 -8.79 -2.71 4.59
N ASP A 67 -9.27 -2.49 3.36
CA ASP A 67 -10.70 -2.24 3.10
C ASP A 67 -11.57 -3.45 3.49
N LEU A 68 -11.07 -4.68 3.27
CA LEU A 68 -11.76 -5.92 3.68
C LEU A 68 -11.89 -6.02 5.20
N ASP A 69 -10.85 -5.69 5.95
CA ASP A 69 -10.86 -5.69 7.42
C ASP A 69 -11.94 -4.73 7.96
N GLU A 70 -12.06 -3.53 7.38
CA GLU A 70 -13.09 -2.54 7.75
C GLU A 70 -14.51 -3.09 7.48
N ILE A 71 -14.72 -3.73 6.34
CA ILE A 71 -16.01 -4.34 5.99
C ILE A 71 -16.36 -5.48 6.96
N GLU A 72 -15.38 -6.31 7.34
CA GLU A 72 -15.60 -7.40 8.31
C GLU A 72 -16.00 -6.85 9.69
N GLU A 73 -15.36 -5.78 10.14
CA GLU A 73 -15.70 -5.11 11.40
C GLU A 73 -17.13 -4.56 11.37
N VAL A 74 -17.49 -3.85 10.31
CA VAL A 74 -18.85 -3.32 10.14
C VAL A 74 -19.88 -4.45 10.11
N ASN A 75 -19.58 -5.56 9.45
CA ASN A 75 -20.47 -6.72 9.40
C ASN A 75 -20.66 -7.35 10.78
N ALA A 76 -19.58 -7.54 11.54
CA ALA A 76 -19.65 -8.06 12.91
C ALA A 76 -20.50 -7.15 13.82
N ASN A 77 -20.31 -5.82 13.71
CA ASN A 77 -21.10 -4.83 14.44
C ASN A 77 -22.59 -4.89 14.06
N CYS A 78 -22.91 -5.03 12.77
CA CYS A 78 -24.29 -5.21 12.31
C CYS A 78 -24.95 -6.46 12.89
N ILE A 79 -24.25 -7.59 12.94
CA ILE A 79 -24.75 -8.84 13.53
C ILE A 79 -25.01 -8.66 15.04
N LEU A 80 -24.09 -8.00 15.76
CA LEU A 80 -24.24 -7.75 17.19
C LEU A 80 -25.47 -6.88 17.49
N MET A 81 -25.69 -5.81 16.71
CA MET A 81 -26.86 -4.95 16.87
C MET A 81 -28.17 -5.71 16.64
N ALA A 82 -28.23 -6.58 15.62
CA ALA A 82 -29.41 -7.41 15.37
C ALA A 82 -29.71 -8.35 16.54
N ASN A 83 -28.69 -8.99 17.11
CA ASN A 83 -28.84 -9.87 18.28
C ASN A 83 -29.35 -9.11 19.52
N LEU A 84 -28.83 -7.90 19.77
CA LEU A 84 -29.29 -7.05 20.88
C LEU A 84 -30.74 -6.60 20.70
N GLN A 85 -31.14 -6.22 19.48
CA GLN A 85 -32.52 -5.87 19.16
C GLN A 85 -33.46 -7.06 19.34
N GLN A 86 -33.06 -8.26 18.88
CA GLN A 86 -33.83 -9.48 19.09
C GLN A 86 -34.00 -9.80 20.57
N ALA A 87 -32.92 -9.77 21.36
CA ALA A 87 -32.99 -9.98 22.80
C ALA A 87 -33.93 -8.98 23.48
N SER A 88 -33.82 -7.69 23.13
CA SER A 88 -34.70 -6.63 23.68
C SER A 88 -36.17 -6.83 23.31
N SER A 89 -36.46 -7.37 22.12
CA SER A 89 -37.83 -7.68 21.68
C SER A 89 -38.38 -8.99 22.28
N SER A 90 -37.51 -9.92 22.65
CA SER A 90 -37.87 -11.18 23.33
C SER A 90 -38.36 -10.94 24.75
N ASP A 91 -37.86 -9.89 25.42
CA ASP A 91 -38.24 -9.53 26.80
C ASP A 91 -39.62 -8.86 26.90
N THR A 92 -40.28 -8.53 25.78
CA THR A 92 -41.58 -7.83 25.78
C THR A 92 -42.80 -8.72 25.52
N GLN A 93 -42.64 -10.05 25.38
CA GLN A 93 -43.76 -10.97 25.07
C GLN A 93 -43.90 -12.17 26.02
N THR A 94 -43.42 -12.08 27.26
CA THR A 94 -43.59 -13.20 28.22
C THR A 94 -44.08 -12.76 29.60
N ASP A 95 -44.95 -11.77 29.69
CA ASP A 95 -45.87 -11.66 30.82
C ASP A 95 -47.02 -10.73 30.43
N SER A 96 -48.25 -11.02 30.86
CA SER A 96 -49.46 -10.22 30.65
C SER A 96 -50.29 -10.47 29.37
N ALA A 97 -50.98 -11.60 29.33
CA ALA A 97 -52.41 -11.57 28.99
C ALA A 97 -53.17 -12.62 29.81
N PRO A 98 -54.37 -12.30 30.31
CA PRO A 98 -54.83 -12.66 31.63
C PRO A 98 -55.46 -14.06 31.69
N ILE A 99 -55.19 -14.78 32.78
CA ILE A 99 -55.93 -15.98 33.16
C ILE A 99 -57.38 -15.58 33.41
N TYR A 100 -58.29 -15.98 32.51
CA TYR A 100 -59.72 -15.88 32.76
C TYR A 100 -60.11 -17.07 33.64
N ASP A 101 -60.30 -16.80 34.93
CA ASP A 101 -60.95 -17.71 35.86
C ASP A 101 -62.45 -17.76 35.52
N SER A 102 -62.85 -18.85 34.86
CA SER A 102 -64.26 -19.13 34.51
C SER A 102 -65.04 -19.78 35.65
N ASP A 103 -64.57 -19.76 36.90
CA ASP A 103 -65.32 -20.35 38.03
C ASP A 103 -66.25 -19.32 38.69
N ARG A 104 -67.38 -19.03 38.05
CA ARG A 104 -68.57 -18.47 38.71
C ARG A 104 -69.83 -18.83 37.92
N SER A 105 -70.87 -19.43 38.45
CA SER A 105 -71.20 -20.10 39.70
C SER A 105 -72.48 -20.85 39.35
N ALA A 106 -72.71 -22.02 39.94
CA ALA A 106 -74.01 -22.66 39.88
C ALA A 106 -75.09 -21.73 40.50
N GLU A 107 -76.23 -21.60 39.82
CA GLU A 107 -77.59 -21.82 40.32
C GLU A 107 -78.58 -21.90 39.15
#